data_AF-A0A935GKF3-F1
#
_entry.id   AF-A0A935GKF3-F1
#
_cell.length_a   1.000
_cell.length_b   1.000
_cell.length_c   1.000
_cell.angle_alpha   90.00
_cell.angle_beta   90.00
_cell.angle_gamma   90.00
#
_symmetry.space_group_name_H-M   'P 1'
#
loop_
_entity.id
_entity.type
_entity.pdbx_description
1 polymer ?
#
loop_
_entity_poly.entity_id
_entity_poly.type
_entity_poly.pdbx_seq_one_letter_code
_entity_poly.pdbx_strand_id
1 'polypeptide(L)'
;MTLPVAWYIGIGILAFLVAVPAMVVWIAAIATRNGTGAGAFAAYVLMLSLTAIYSLGTTAFGDGLSESARHNLPGFLAMAALAVAAPFALWSFRRLAPAVRAAAAIALVAALAACAVATAWVLRQPVAIGVVDAPNTREVPREGFVLRGWALDPLGVKSIRIRAGDRVATIDRDAHLPSAGLARLFGGYPGAMAAGFAWKVPGAWLQQPELRLEVTVENEAGIQTEIDRRRVRPVP
;
A
#
# COMPACT_ATOMS: atom_id res chain seq x y z
N MET A 1 -11.21 -6.64 6.27
CA MET A 1 -12.05 -6.00 5.24
C MET A 1 -11.87 -6.82 3.96
N THR A 2 -12.92 -7.43 3.42
CA THR A 2 -12.84 -8.25 2.18
C THR A 2 -12.99 -7.35 0.96
N LEU A 3 -12.20 -7.59 -0.09
CA LEU A 3 -12.29 -6.78 -1.30
C LEU A 3 -13.55 -7.13 -2.10
N PRO A 4 -14.16 -6.17 -2.82
CA PRO A 4 -15.30 -6.45 -3.70
C PRO A 4 -14.92 -7.45 -4.80
N VAL A 5 -15.81 -8.38 -5.14
CA VAL A 5 -15.59 -9.40 -6.18
C VAL A 5 -15.15 -8.82 -7.53
N ALA A 6 -15.67 -7.65 -7.89
CA ALA A 6 -15.28 -6.94 -9.12
C ALA A 6 -13.78 -6.63 -9.21
N TRP A 7 -13.10 -6.43 -8.07
CA TRP A 7 -11.64 -6.19 -8.05
C TRP A 7 -10.86 -7.44 -8.43
N TYR A 8 -11.26 -8.60 -7.92
CA TYR A 8 -10.64 -9.86 -8.25
C TYR A 8 -10.77 -10.19 -9.73
N ILE A 9 -11.95 -9.93 -10.30
CA ILE A 9 -12.19 -10.08 -11.74
C ILE A 9 -11.32 -9.09 -12.53
N GLY A 10 -11.25 -7.83 -12.09
CA GLY A 10 -10.42 -6.79 -12.72
C GLY A 10 -8.94 -7.17 -12.77
N ILE A 11 -8.36 -7.60 -11.63
CA ILE A 11 -6.96 -8.04 -11.55
C ILE A 11 -6.73 -9.28 -12.44
N GLY A 12 -7.66 -10.24 -12.45
CA GLY A 12 -7.56 -11.43 -13.30
C GLY A 12 -7.57 -11.10 -14.80
N ILE A 13 -8.49 -10.24 -15.25
CA ILE A 13 -8.55 -9.77 -16.65
C ILE A 13 -7.26 -9.04 -17.01
N LEU A 14 -6.79 -8.17 -16.13
CA LEU A 14 -5.59 -7.37 -16.34
C LEU A 14 -4.33 -8.25 -16.45
N ALA A 15 -4.20 -9.24 -15.57
CA ALA A 15 -3.14 -10.23 -15.61
C ALA A 15 -3.14 -10.99 -16.94
N PHE A 16 -4.32 -11.39 -17.42
CA PHE A 16 -4.48 -12.07 -18.70
C PHE A 16 -4.09 -11.19 -19.88
N LEU A 17 -4.55 -9.92 -19.90
CA LEU A 17 -4.26 -8.94 -20.94
C LEU A 17 -2.78 -8.57 -21.04
N VAL A 18 -2.00 -8.77 -19.97
CA VAL A 18 -0.56 -8.53 -19.96
C VAL A 18 0.22 -9.80 -20.30
N ALA A 19 -0.09 -10.92 -19.65
CA ALA A 19 0.69 -12.15 -19.77
C ALA A 19 0.57 -12.80 -21.15
N VAL A 20 -0.64 -12.83 -21.73
CA VAL A 20 -0.87 -13.53 -23.01
C VAL A 20 -0.15 -12.84 -24.17
N PRO A 21 -0.28 -11.52 -24.38
CA PRO A 21 0.46 -10.85 -25.45
C PRO A 21 1.98 -10.90 -25.27
N ALA A 22 2.48 -10.76 -24.03
CA ALA A 22 3.91 -10.88 -23.74
C ALA A 22 4.45 -12.28 -24.08
N MET A 23 3.68 -13.33 -23.75
CA MET A 23 4.02 -14.71 -24.09
C MET A 23 4.02 -14.95 -25.60
N VAL A 24 3.04 -14.40 -26.34
CA VAL A 24 3.00 -14.49 -27.81
C VAL A 24 4.24 -13.82 -28.44
N VAL A 25 4.63 -12.64 -27.94
CA VAL A 25 5.83 -11.93 -28.41
C VAL A 25 7.10 -12.75 -28.11
N TRP A 26 7.20 -13.34 -26.92
CA TRP A 26 8.33 -14.19 -26.55
C TRP A 26 8.45 -15.43 -27.44
N ILE A 27 7.35 -16.15 -27.65
CA ILE A 27 7.30 -17.31 -28.55
C ILE A 27 7.66 -16.90 -29.99
N ALA A 28 7.12 -15.78 -30.49
CA ALA A 28 7.43 -15.28 -31.83
C ALA A 28 8.92 -14.87 -31.98
N ALA A 29 9.51 -14.28 -30.94
CA ALA A 29 10.93 -13.93 -30.92
C ALA A 29 11.84 -15.17 -30.97
N ILE A 30 11.48 -16.23 -30.24
CA ILE A 30 12.19 -17.52 -30.30
C ILE A 30 12.02 -18.17 -31.68
N ALA A 31 10.79 -18.24 -32.19
CA ALA A 31 10.45 -18.93 -33.43
C ALA A 31 11.13 -18.30 -34.67
N THR A 32 11.33 -16.99 -34.66
CA THR A 32 11.92 -16.26 -35.81
C THR A 32 13.45 -16.32 -35.86
N ARG A 33 14.13 -16.99 -34.91
CA ARG A 33 15.61 -17.04 -34.77
C ARG A 33 16.29 -15.65 -34.81
N ASN A 34 15.54 -14.59 -34.54
CA ASN A 34 16.01 -13.21 -34.62
C ASN A 34 16.86 -12.82 -33.40
N GLY A 35 18.07 -13.38 -33.31
CA GLY A 35 19.08 -13.01 -32.32
C GLY A 35 18.69 -13.28 -30.85
N THR A 36 19.66 -13.72 -30.06
CA THR A 36 19.48 -14.00 -28.63
C THR A 36 18.90 -12.81 -27.82
N GLY A 37 19.11 -11.57 -28.30
CA GLY A 37 18.65 -10.35 -27.63
C GLY A 37 17.13 -10.14 -27.61
N ALA A 38 16.39 -10.41 -28.70
CA ALA A 38 14.95 -10.14 -28.75
C ALA A 38 14.16 -11.13 -27.87
N GLY A 39 14.57 -12.40 -27.85
CA GLY A 39 13.99 -13.42 -26.97
C GLY A 39 14.27 -13.15 -25.49
N ALA A 40 15.52 -12.80 -25.15
CA ALA A 40 15.90 -12.45 -23.77
C ALA A 40 15.12 -11.22 -23.27
N PHE A 41 14.96 -10.21 -24.13
CA PHE A 41 14.21 -9.01 -23.77
C PHE A 41 12.71 -9.29 -23.60
N ALA A 42 12.10 -10.11 -24.46
CA ALA A 42 10.71 -10.52 -24.31
C ALA A 42 10.48 -11.37 -23.03
N ALA A 43 11.43 -12.25 -22.68
CA ALA A 43 11.41 -12.99 -21.42
C ALA A 43 11.50 -12.07 -20.20
N TYR A 44 12.34 -11.03 -20.28
CA TYR A 44 12.46 -10.02 -19.24
C TYR A 44 11.14 -9.26 -19.01
N VAL A 45 10.48 -8.80 -20.08
CA VAL A 45 9.16 -8.15 -19.99
C VAL A 45 8.09 -9.08 -19.40
N LEU A 46 8.08 -10.36 -19.79
CA LEU A 46 7.17 -11.36 -19.23
C LEU A 46 7.41 -11.55 -17.73
N MET A 47 8.68 -11.70 -17.31
CA MET A 47 9.04 -11.87 -15.90
C MET A 47 8.58 -10.68 -15.06
N LEU A 48 8.88 -9.44 -15.47
CA LEU A 48 8.45 -8.24 -14.73
C LEU A 48 6.93 -8.15 -14.64
N SER A 49 6.23 -8.52 -15.71
CA SER A 49 4.77 -8.55 -15.74
C SER A 49 4.19 -9.55 -14.73
N LEU A 50 4.76 -10.76 -14.69
CA LEU A 50 4.39 -11.78 -13.72
C LEU A 50 4.70 -11.36 -12.29
N THR A 51 5.80 -10.65 -12.04
CA THR A 51 6.12 -10.09 -10.72
C THR A 51 5.09 -9.06 -10.27
N ALA A 52 4.66 -8.16 -11.16
CA ALA A 52 3.62 -7.18 -10.86
C ALA A 52 2.27 -7.86 -10.57
N ILE A 53 1.89 -8.85 -11.38
CA ILE A 53 0.67 -9.65 -11.17
C ILE A 53 0.73 -10.42 -9.85
N TYR A 54 1.86 -11.07 -9.56
CA TYR A 54 2.08 -11.80 -8.32
C TYR A 54 1.93 -10.88 -7.11
N SER A 55 2.56 -9.70 -7.13
CA SER A 55 2.46 -8.71 -6.06
C SER A 55 1.01 -8.28 -5.79
N LEU A 56 0.22 -8.08 -6.84
CA LEU A 56 -1.20 -7.71 -6.72
C LEU A 56 -2.04 -8.89 -6.21
N GLY A 57 -1.75 -10.09 -6.73
CA GLY A 57 -2.43 -11.33 -6.34
C GLY A 57 -2.21 -11.64 -4.86
N THR A 58 -0.98 -11.61 -4.36
CA THR A 58 -0.70 -11.89 -2.94
C THR A 58 -1.26 -10.81 -2.02
N THR A 59 -1.31 -9.56 -2.47
CA THR A 59 -1.98 -8.48 -1.74
C THR A 59 -3.48 -8.70 -1.58
N ALA A 60 -4.14 -9.23 -2.62
CA ALA A 60 -5.59 -9.40 -2.66
C ALA A 60 -6.07 -10.76 -2.09
N PHE A 61 -5.26 -11.81 -2.22
CA PHE A 61 -5.61 -13.21 -1.93
C PHE A 61 -4.68 -13.93 -0.94
N GLY A 62 -3.52 -13.35 -0.62
CA GLY A 62 -2.51 -13.95 0.25
C GLY A 62 -2.60 -13.45 1.68
N ASP A 63 -1.51 -12.88 2.17
CA ASP A 63 -1.26 -12.53 3.59
C ASP A 63 -2.10 -11.35 4.11
N GLY A 64 -3.01 -10.82 3.29
CA GLY A 64 -3.89 -9.70 3.62
C GLY A 64 -3.22 -8.32 3.51
N LEU A 65 -4.02 -7.27 3.72
CA LEU A 65 -3.57 -5.87 3.57
C LEU A 65 -2.40 -5.52 4.51
N SER A 66 -2.32 -6.15 5.69
CA SER A 66 -1.26 -5.92 6.67
C SER A 66 0.13 -6.34 6.17
N GLU A 67 0.22 -7.33 5.28
CA GLU A 67 1.47 -7.83 4.73
C GLU A 67 1.69 -7.39 3.26
N SER A 68 0.68 -6.75 2.66
CA SER A 68 0.73 -6.24 1.28
C SER A 68 1.94 -5.33 1.00
N ALA A 69 2.40 -4.58 2.01
CA ALA A 69 3.57 -3.72 1.90
C ALA A 69 4.84 -4.49 1.47
N ARG A 70 4.99 -5.75 1.88
CA ARG A 70 6.14 -6.60 1.48
C ARG A 70 6.12 -6.97 0.01
N HIS A 71 4.94 -7.02 -0.60
CA HIS A 71 4.75 -7.40 -1.99
C HIS A 71 4.64 -6.19 -2.92
N ASN A 72 4.09 -5.07 -2.42
CA ASN A 72 3.89 -3.84 -3.19
C ASN A 72 5.21 -3.24 -3.69
N LEU A 73 6.31 -3.35 -2.94
CA LEU A 73 7.61 -2.84 -3.38
C LEU A 73 8.18 -3.62 -4.58
N PRO A 74 8.32 -4.96 -4.54
CA PRO A 74 8.69 -5.75 -5.72
C PRO A 74 7.77 -5.51 -6.92
N GLY A 75 6.45 -5.43 -6.69
CA GLY A 75 5.48 -5.10 -7.72
C GLY A 75 5.77 -3.73 -8.34
N PHE A 76 5.91 -2.69 -7.51
CA PHE A 76 6.23 -1.33 -7.95
C PHE A 76 7.53 -1.24 -8.73
N LEU A 77 8.60 -1.88 -8.26
CA LEU A 77 9.88 -1.91 -8.96
C LEU A 77 9.77 -2.62 -10.31
N ALA A 78 9.01 -3.72 -10.39
CA ALA A 78 8.76 -4.39 -11.66
C ALA A 78 7.97 -3.50 -12.64
N MET A 79 6.99 -2.74 -12.14
CA MET A 79 6.22 -1.77 -12.92
C MET A 79 7.10 -0.62 -13.44
N ALA A 80 7.98 -0.07 -12.59
CA ALA A 80 8.92 0.97 -12.99
C ALA A 80 9.92 0.46 -14.04
N ALA A 81 10.46 -0.76 -13.84
CA ALA A 81 11.34 -1.41 -14.79
C ALA A 81 10.66 -1.66 -16.14
N LEU A 82 9.39 -2.05 -16.14
CA LEU A 82 8.57 -2.19 -17.36
C LEU A 82 8.43 -0.86 -18.09
N ALA A 83 8.09 0.21 -17.38
CA ALA A 83 7.94 1.54 -17.96
C ALA A 83 9.23 2.04 -18.64
N VAL A 84 10.39 1.75 -18.04
CA VAL A 84 11.70 2.08 -18.64
C VAL A 84 12.04 1.16 -19.81
N ALA A 85 11.76 -0.14 -19.72
CA ALA A 85 12.10 -1.12 -20.76
C ALA A 85 11.20 -0.97 -22.01
N ALA A 86 9.97 -0.52 -21.83
CA ALA A 86 8.92 -0.40 -22.83
C ALA A 86 9.34 0.24 -24.17
N PRO A 87 10.03 1.39 -24.22
CA PRO A 87 10.42 2.02 -25.48
C PRO A 87 11.49 1.20 -26.22
N PHE A 88 12.40 0.57 -25.47
CA PHE A 88 13.45 -0.29 -26.03
C PHE A 88 12.88 -1.58 -26.62
N ALA A 89 11.80 -2.09 -26.02
CA ALA A 89 11.02 -3.22 -26.55
C ALA A 89 10.53 -2.92 -27.96
N LEU A 90 9.78 -1.81 -28.08
CA LEU A 90 9.16 -1.39 -29.33
C LEU A 90 10.21 -1.13 -30.41
N TRP A 91 11.35 -0.53 -30.04
CA TRP A 91 12.46 -0.32 -30.95
C TRP A 91 13.11 -1.62 -31.43
N SER A 92 13.35 -2.56 -30.52
CA SER A 92 13.94 -3.88 -30.84
C SER A 92 13.03 -4.70 -31.75
N PHE A 93 11.72 -4.53 -31.62
CA PHE A 93 10.71 -5.21 -32.43
C PHE A 93 10.45 -4.58 -33.79
N ARG A 94 11.15 -3.50 -34.18
CA ARG A 94 10.91 -2.82 -35.48
C ARG A 94 11.08 -3.71 -36.71
N ARG A 95 11.83 -4.81 -36.58
CA ARG A 95 12.07 -5.81 -37.64
C ARG A 95 11.07 -6.98 -37.62
N LEU A 96 10.20 -7.07 -36.63
CA LEU A 96 9.15 -8.07 -36.56
C LEU A 96 7.96 -7.68 -37.44
N ALA A 97 7.12 -8.67 -37.78
CA ALA A 97 5.91 -8.46 -38.56
C ALA A 97 4.99 -7.39 -37.90
N PRO A 98 4.28 -6.56 -38.69
CA PRO A 98 3.42 -5.49 -38.16
C PRO A 98 2.41 -5.98 -37.11
N ALA A 99 1.82 -7.17 -37.31
CA ALA A 99 0.88 -7.76 -36.36
C ALA A 99 1.52 -8.06 -34.99
N VAL A 100 2.77 -8.55 -34.97
CA VAL A 100 3.52 -8.83 -33.73
C VAL A 100 3.87 -7.53 -33.01
N ARG A 101 4.23 -6.49 -33.76
CA ARG A 101 4.48 -5.15 -33.21
C ARG A 101 3.23 -4.54 -32.59
N ALA A 102 2.07 -4.69 -33.26
CA ALA A 102 0.79 -4.22 -32.74
C ALA A 102 0.41 -4.97 -31.45
N ALA A 103 0.57 -6.29 -31.43
CA ALA A 103 0.34 -7.10 -30.23
C ALA A 103 1.26 -6.67 -29.06
N ALA A 104 2.55 -6.45 -29.32
CA ALA A 104 3.50 -5.96 -28.31
C ALA A 104 3.14 -4.57 -27.77
N ALA A 105 2.72 -3.66 -28.65
CA ALA A 105 2.27 -2.32 -28.24
C ALA A 105 1.00 -2.39 -27.37
N ILE A 106 0.03 -3.22 -27.74
CA ILE A 106 -1.19 -3.44 -26.94
C ILE A 106 -0.82 -4.04 -25.56
N ALA A 107 0.05 -5.05 -25.53
CA ALA A 107 0.55 -5.67 -24.30
C ALA A 107 1.12 -4.62 -23.33
N LEU A 108 1.96 -3.74 -23.89
CA LEU A 108 2.63 -2.70 -23.15
C LEU A 108 1.64 -1.66 -22.61
N VAL A 109 0.72 -1.17 -23.44
CA VAL A 109 -0.31 -0.20 -23.01
C VAL A 109 -1.18 -0.81 -21.93
N ALA A 110 -1.61 -2.06 -22.09
CA ALA A 110 -2.37 -2.78 -21.07
C ALA A 110 -1.58 -2.93 -19.76
N ALA A 111 -0.28 -3.23 -19.83
CA ALA A 111 0.57 -3.29 -18.66
C ALA A 111 0.71 -1.94 -17.96
N LEU A 112 0.92 -0.84 -18.70
CA LEU A 112 0.99 0.50 -18.10
C LEU A 112 -0.33 0.92 -17.45
N ALA A 113 -1.46 0.64 -18.11
CA ALA A 113 -2.79 0.87 -17.55
C ALA A 113 -3.01 0.04 -16.28
N ALA A 114 -2.54 -1.22 -16.28
CA ALA A 114 -2.57 -2.08 -15.11
C ALA A 114 -1.82 -1.48 -13.94
N CYS A 115 -0.62 -0.97 -14.22
CA CYS A 115 0.23 -0.35 -13.22
C CYS A 115 -0.43 0.89 -12.61
N ALA A 116 -1.03 1.74 -13.45
CA ALA A 116 -1.72 2.95 -13.00
C ALA A 116 -2.92 2.61 -12.09
N VAL A 117 -3.74 1.63 -12.47
CA VAL A 117 -4.89 1.17 -11.67
C VAL A 117 -4.42 0.58 -10.34
N ALA A 118 -3.42 -0.30 -10.37
CA ALA A 118 -2.82 -0.90 -9.19
C ALA A 118 -2.28 0.14 -8.21
N THR A 119 -1.50 1.10 -8.72
CA THR A 119 -0.92 2.19 -7.92
C THR A 119 -2.03 3.04 -7.30
N ALA A 120 -3.00 3.47 -8.10
CA ALA A 120 -4.13 4.26 -7.61
C ALA A 120 -4.95 3.53 -6.55
N TRP A 121 -5.04 2.19 -6.64
CA TRP A 121 -5.71 1.37 -5.64
C TRP A 121 -4.90 1.25 -4.34
N VAL A 122 -3.60 0.95 -4.42
CA VAL A 122 -2.70 0.85 -3.26
C VAL A 122 -2.71 2.15 -2.47
N LEU A 123 -2.65 3.30 -3.14
CA LEU A 123 -2.67 4.62 -2.51
C LEU A 123 -4.00 4.96 -1.82
N ARG A 124 -5.06 4.18 -2.06
CA ARG A 124 -6.36 4.33 -1.40
C ARG A 124 -6.61 3.31 -0.29
N GLN A 125 -5.64 2.44 0.00
CA GLN A 125 -5.80 1.43 1.04
C GLN A 125 -5.53 2.02 2.44
N PRO A 126 -6.22 1.54 3.47
CA PRO A 126 -5.95 1.93 4.86
C PRO A 126 -4.71 1.18 5.37
N VAL A 127 -3.52 1.70 5.04
CA VAL A 127 -2.22 1.05 5.28
C VAL A 127 -1.35 1.77 6.33
N ALA A 128 -1.92 2.70 7.09
CA ALA A 128 -1.18 3.29 8.19
C ALA A 128 -0.83 2.21 9.22
N ILE A 129 0.37 2.31 9.76
CA ILE A 129 0.87 1.47 10.85
C ILE A 129 1.05 2.33 12.09
N GLY A 130 0.92 1.72 13.26
CA GLY A 130 1.11 2.44 14.51
C GLY A 130 0.85 1.55 15.71
N VAL A 131 1.24 2.05 16.87
CA VAL A 131 0.98 1.40 18.15
C VAL A 131 0.56 2.47 19.15
N VAL A 132 -0.41 2.15 19.99
CA VAL A 132 -0.75 2.92 21.18
C VAL A 132 -0.05 2.27 22.37
N ASP A 133 1.08 2.86 22.78
CA ASP A 133 1.99 2.36 23.81
C ASP A 133 1.43 2.53 25.22
N ALA A 134 0.69 3.61 25.47
CA ALA A 134 0.14 3.93 26.79
C ALA A 134 -1.33 4.35 26.70
N PRO A 135 -2.18 3.95 27.68
CA PRO A 135 -1.86 3.09 28.82
C PRO A 135 -1.73 1.62 28.39
N ASN A 136 -0.83 0.89 29.04
CA ASN A 136 -0.63 -0.55 28.82
C ASN A 136 -1.59 -1.42 29.65
N THR A 137 -2.38 -0.81 30.52
CA THR A 137 -3.41 -1.45 31.35
C THR A 137 -4.81 -1.03 30.90
N ARG A 138 -5.78 -1.89 31.19
CA ARG A 138 -7.20 -1.57 31.01
C ARG A 138 -7.68 -0.56 32.05
N GLU A 139 -7.15 -0.62 33.26
CA GLU A 139 -7.51 0.31 34.33
C GLU A 139 -6.76 1.63 34.16
N VAL A 140 -7.51 2.73 34.22
CA VAL A 140 -7.01 4.09 34.01
C VAL A 140 -7.59 5.05 35.04
N PRO A 141 -6.86 6.11 35.44
CA PRO A 141 -7.38 7.11 36.37
C PRO A 141 -8.61 7.84 35.84
N ARG A 142 -9.63 8.02 36.68
CA ARG A 142 -10.92 8.62 36.30
C ARG A 142 -10.82 10.13 36.03
N GLU A 143 -9.85 10.82 36.61
CA GLU A 143 -9.53 12.23 36.37
C GLU A 143 -8.98 12.49 34.96
N GLY A 144 -8.54 11.44 34.28
CA GLY A 144 -7.96 11.48 32.95
C GLY A 144 -6.59 10.84 32.90
N PHE A 145 -6.15 10.51 31.68
CA PHE A 145 -4.85 9.88 31.47
C PHE A 145 -4.26 10.35 30.14
N VAL A 146 -2.97 10.08 29.94
CA VAL A 146 -2.30 10.40 28.68
C VAL A 146 -2.26 9.16 27.80
N LEU A 147 -2.95 9.23 26.67
CA LEU A 147 -2.82 8.27 25.58
C LEU A 147 -1.53 8.62 24.83
N ARG A 148 -0.64 7.64 24.63
CA ARG A 148 0.60 7.84 23.86
C ARG A 148 0.81 6.72 22.87
N GLY A 149 1.47 7.05 21.78
CA GLY A 149 1.82 6.07 20.76
C GLY A 149 2.56 6.72 19.62
N TRP A 150 2.57 6.02 18.49
CA TRP A 150 3.11 6.51 17.24
C TRP A 150 2.31 6.00 16.05
N ALA A 151 2.39 6.73 14.94
CA ALA A 151 1.74 6.38 13.69
C ALA A 151 2.60 6.79 12.50
N LEU A 152 2.56 5.98 11.44
CA LEU A 152 3.21 6.22 10.15
C LEU A 152 2.27 5.79 9.03
N ASP A 153 2.33 6.49 7.90
CA ASP A 153 1.63 6.12 6.68
C ASP A 153 2.55 6.35 5.47
N PRO A 154 2.54 5.51 4.42
CA PRO A 154 3.38 5.71 3.24
C PRO A 154 3.17 7.06 2.53
N LEU A 155 1.99 7.67 2.66
CA LEU A 155 1.67 9.00 2.15
C LEU A 155 1.92 10.12 3.18
N GLY A 156 2.37 9.76 4.39
CA GLY A 156 2.49 10.67 5.52
C GLY A 156 1.20 10.77 6.31
N VAL A 157 1.37 10.97 7.62
CA VAL A 157 0.24 11.17 8.54
C VAL A 157 -0.15 12.65 8.54
N LYS A 158 -1.43 12.91 8.27
CA LYS A 158 -2.04 14.23 8.34
C LYS A 158 -2.58 14.51 9.73
N SER A 159 -3.30 13.55 10.33
CA SER A 159 -3.80 13.68 11.69
C SER A 159 -4.09 12.32 12.33
N ILE A 160 -4.18 12.33 13.66
CA ILE A 160 -4.57 11.16 14.46
C ILE A 160 -5.85 11.52 15.21
N ARG A 161 -6.89 10.71 15.04
CA ARG A 161 -8.18 10.87 15.71
C ARG A 161 -8.37 9.83 16.78
N ILE A 162 -8.81 10.29 17.94
CA ILE A 162 -9.18 9.47 19.08
C ILE A 162 -10.69 9.63 19.26
N ARG A 163 -11.42 8.52 19.10
CA ARG A 163 -12.88 8.47 19.28
C ARG A 163 -13.27 7.71 20.53
N ALA A 164 -14.26 8.24 21.23
CA ALA A 164 -14.83 7.66 22.44
C ALA A 164 -16.35 7.86 22.43
N GLY A 165 -17.08 6.98 21.74
CA GLY A 165 -18.50 7.18 21.47
C GLY A 165 -18.73 8.36 20.51
N ASP A 166 -19.50 9.36 20.95
CA ASP A 166 -19.78 10.61 20.24
C ASP A 166 -18.64 11.64 20.37
N ARG A 167 -17.66 11.39 21.23
CA ARG A 167 -16.55 12.31 21.51
C ARG A 167 -15.38 12.03 20.58
N VAL A 168 -14.79 13.09 20.04
CA VAL A 168 -13.66 13.02 19.11
C VAL A 168 -12.62 14.05 19.50
N ALA A 169 -11.35 13.64 19.47
CA ALA A 169 -10.20 14.52 19.53
C ALA A 169 -9.34 14.28 18.29
N THR A 170 -8.73 15.34 17.79
CA THR A 170 -7.81 15.29 16.64
C THR A 170 -6.47 15.84 17.08
N ILE A 171 -5.41 15.11 16.77
CA ILE A 171 -4.03 15.54 16.90
C ILE A 171 -3.56 15.84 15.48
N ASP A 172 -3.37 17.11 15.17
CA ASP A 172 -2.87 17.54 13.86
C ASP A 172 -1.36 17.29 13.76
N ARG A 173 -0.85 17.26 12.52
CA ARG A 173 0.54 16.93 12.20
C ARG A 173 1.56 17.75 12.99
N ASP A 174 1.28 19.01 13.19
CA ASP A 174 2.10 20.00 13.89
C ASP A 174 2.16 19.77 15.41
N ALA A 175 1.24 18.98 15.96
CA ALA A 175 1.27 18.51 17.34
C ALA A 175 1.96 17.14 17.51
N HIS A 176 2.50 16.55 16.44
CA HIS A 176 3.24 15.30 16.53
C HIS A 176 4.56 15.46 17.27
N LEU A 177 4.96 14.40 17.96
CA LEU A 177 6.13 14.35 18.81
C LEU A 177 7.35 13.76 18.06
N PRO A 178 8.56 14.28 18.32
CA PRO A 178 9.78 13.73 17.78
C PRO A 178 9.97 12.24 18.10
N SER A 179 10.54 11.47 17.18
CA SER A 179 10.73 10.02 17.31
C SER A 179 11.96 9.50 16.57
N ALA A 180 13.15 9.86 17.05
CA ALA A 180 14.42 9.48 16.41
C ALA A 180 14.61 7.95 16.23
N GLY A 181 14.12 7.14 17.18
CA GLY A 181 14.15 5.68 17.07
C GLY A 181 13.31 5.16 15.91
N LEU A 182 12.11 5.73 15.71
CA LEU A 182 11.24 5.37 14.59
C LEU A 182 11.83 5.83 13.26
N ALA A 183 12.44 7.00 13.19
CA ALA A 183 13.13 7.45 11.99
C ALA A 183 14.29 6.51 11.58
N ARG A 184 14.99 5.92 12.55
CA ARG A 184 16.04 4.93 12.27
C ARG A 184 15.47 3.61 11.72
N LEU A 185 14.32 3.17 12.24
CA LEU A 185 13.69 1.90 11.83
C LEU A 185 12.85 2.02 10.56
N PHE A 186 12.21 3.17 10.37
CA PHE A 186 11.20 3.44 9.34
C PHE A 186 11.54 4.70 8.52
N GLY A 187 12.82 4.95 8.27
CA GLY A 187 13.27 6.18 7.58
C GLY A 187 12.69 6.40 6.17
N GLY A 188 12.13 5.37 5.55
CA GLY A 188 11.41 5.48 4.27
C GLY A 188 10.00 6.08 4.39
N TYR A 189 9.44 6.19 5.60
CA TYR A 189 8.11 6.78 5.80
C TYR A 189 8.21 8.32 5.91
N PRO A 190 7.36 9.07 5.19
CA PRO A 190 7.27 10.52 5.37
C PRO A 190 6.92 10.88 6.82
N GLY A 191 7.69 11.78 7.42
CA GLY A 191 7.44 12.25 8.79
C GLY A 191 7.92 11.29 9.89
N ALA A 192 8.73 10.27 9.58
CA ALA A 192 9.21 9.31 10.60
C ALA A 192 9.97 9.96 11.78
N MET A 193 10.56 11.14 11.55
CA MET A 193 11.20 11.96 12.60
C MET A 193 10.21 12.54 13.61
N ALA A 194 8.93 12.68 13.26
CA ALA A 194 7.85 13.24 14.08
C ALA A 194 6.59 12.37 13.96
N ALA A 195 6.73 11.11 14.38
CA ALA A 195 5.69 10.09 14.26
C ALA A 195 4.97 9.80 15.59
N GLY A 196 5.49 10.31 16.70
CA GLY A 196 4.91 10.11 18.02
C GLY A 196 3.68 10.98 18.24
N PHE A 197 2.81 10.59 19.15
CA PHE A 197 1.71 11.41 19.61
C PHE A 197 1.43 11.22 21.10
N ALA A 198 0.86 12.25 21.71
CA ALA A 198 0.34 12.19 23.05
C ALA A 198 -0.93 13.03 23.16
N TRP A 199 -1.94 12.51 23.85
CA TRP A 199 -3.18 13.24 24.11
C TRP A 199 -3.68 12.96 25.52
N LYS A 200 -4.06 14.03 26.24
CA LYS A 200 -4.69 13.89 27.55
C LYS A 200 -6.18 13.61 27.35
N VAL A 201 -6.57 12.36 27.54
CA VAL A 201 -7.99 11.98 27.61
C VAL A 201 -8.57 12.60 28.88
N PRO A 202 -9.55 13.51 28.78
CA PRO A 202 -10.07 14.21 29.94
C PRO A 202 -10.98 13.29 30.76
N GLY A 203 -11.01 13.46 32.07
CA GLY A 203 -11.90 12.68 32.96
C GLY A 203 -13.38 12.77 32.60
N ALA A 204 -13.82 13.87 31.96
CA ALA A 204 -15.17 14.00 31.39
C ALA A 204 -15.51 12.88 30.39
N TRP A 205 -14.51 12.28 29.75
CA TRP A 205 -14.70 11.15 28.84
C TRP A 205 -14.95 9.82 29.58
N LEU A 206 -14.54 9.75 30.84
CA LEU A 206 -14.39 8.53 31.66
C LEU A 206 -15.49 8.37 32.72
N GLN A 207 -16.69 8.89 32.43
CA GLN A 207 -17.83 8.84 33.37
C GLN A 207 -18.53 7.48 33.38
N GLN A 208 -18.35 6.69 32.31
CA GLN A 208 -18.90 5.34 32.20
C GLN A 208 -17.97 4.33 32.88
N PRO A 209 -18.51 3.20 33.39
CA PRO A 209 -17.69 2.15 34.01
C PRO A 209 -16.68 1.52 33.05
N GLU A 210 -16.98 1.58 31.75
CA GLU A 210 -16.08 1.19 30.69
C GLU A 210 -16.23 2.16 29.52
N LEU A 211 -15.11 2.52 28.90
CA LEU A 211 -15.05 3.34 27.70
C LEU A 211 -14.32 2.59 26.59
N ARG A 212 -14.90 2.56 25.40
CA ARG A 212 -14.23 2.07 24.19
C ARG A 212 -13.54 3.24 23.48
N LEU A 213 -12.24 3.09 23.25
CA LEU A 213 -11.41 4.03 22.52
C LEU A 213 -11.03 3.43 21.17
N GLU A 214 -11.14 4.24 20.14
CA GLU A 214 -10.70 3.92 18.79
C GLU A 214 -9.70 4.99 18.33
N VAL A 215 -8.53 4.55 17.88
CA VAL A 215 -7.48 5.43 17.37
C VAL A 215 -7.34 5.21 15.88
N THR A 216 -7.57 6.26 15.11
CA THR A 216 -7.56 6.24 13.65
C THR A 216 -6.56 7.25 13.13
N VAL A 217 -5.75 6.84 12.16
CA VAL A 217 -4.82 7.71 11.44
C VAL A 217 -5.49 8.17 10.15
N GLU A 218 -5.47 9.47 9.86
CA GLU A 218 -5.79 10.03 8.55
C GLU A 218 -4.49 10.39 7.84
N ASN A 219 -4.29 9.90 6.63
CA ASN A 219 -3.13 10.25 5.81
C ASN A 219 -3.38 11.50 4.95
N GLU A 220 -2.35 11.98 4.26
CA GLU A 220 -2.44 13.17 3.40
C GLU A 220 -3.47 13.05 2.26
N ALA A 221 -3.81 11.83 1.85
CA ALA A 221 -4.85 11.56 0.86
C ALA A 221 -6.27 11.46 1.47
N GLY A 222 -6.41 11.66 2.79
CA GLY A 222 -7.69 11.59 3.51
C GLY A 222 -8.18 10.17 3.83
N ILE A 223 -7.35 9.15 3.62
CA ILE A 223 -7.68 7.75 3.92
C ILE A 223 -7.51 7.50 5.42
N GLN A 224 -8.50 6.82 6.01
CA GLN A 224 -8.53 6.51 7.44
C GLN A 224 -8.13 5.05 7.70
N THR A 225 -7.19 4.85 8.63
CA THR A 225 -6.77 3.52 9.08
C THR A 225 -6.91 3.42 10.60
N GLU A 226 -7.64 2.43 11.09
CA GLU A 226 -7.70 2.14 12.54
C GLU A 226 -6.41 1.42 12.95
N ILE A 227 -5.64 2.02 13.86
CA ILE A 227 -4.38 1.45 14.38
C ILE A 227 -4.56 0.81 15.76
N ASP A 228 -5.61 1.19 16.49
CA ASP A 228 -5.89 0.63 17.80
C ASP A 228 -7.39 0.75 18.13
N ARG A 229 -7.87 -0.27 18.84
CA ARG A 229 -9.19 -0.30 19.44
C ARG A 229 -9.08 -1.00 20.77
N ARG A 230 -9.29 -0.26 21.86
CA ARG A 230 -9.20 -0.80 23.22
C ARG A 230 -10.36 -0.38 24.08
N ARG A 231 -10.62 -1.17 25.12
CA ARG A 231 -11.52 -0.82 26.21
C ARG A 231 -10.67 -0.37 27.38
N VAL A 232 -11.10 0.69 28.06
CA VAL A 232 -10.50 1.17 29.31
C VAL A 232 -11.57 1.23 30.39
N ARG A 233 -11.18 0.98 31.63
CA ARG A 233 -12.03 0.97 32.81
C ARG A 233 -11.54 2.05 33.77
N PRO A 234 -12.31 3.13 33.95
CA PRO A 234 -11.96 4.20 34.87
C PRO A 234 -12.02 3.73 36.33
N VAL A 235 -10.90 3.80 37.04
CA VAL A 235 -10.78 3.52 38.48
C VAL A 235 -10.62 4.82 39.27
N PRO A 236 -11.05 4.85 40.54
CA PRO A 236 -10.86 6.01 41.43
C PRO A 236 -9.40 6.43 41.58
#